data_AF-A0A175K200-F1
#
_entry.id   AF-A0A175K200-F1
#
_cell.length_a   1.000
_cell.length_b   1.000
_cell.length_c   1.000
_cell.angle_alpha   90.00
_cell.angle_beta   90.00
_cell.angle_gamma   90.00
#
_symmetry.space_group_name_H-M   'P 1'
#
loop_
_entity.id
_entity.type
_entity.pdbx_description
1 polymer ?
#
loop_
_entity_poly.entity_id
_entity_poly.type
_entity_poly.pdbx_seq_one_letter_code
_entity_poly.pdbx_strand_id
1 'polypeptide(L)'
;MTPMQRMKLVPRVKIFAGKAAIGYDMAKGIIKLINSVADTVNNDPEVGNLLKVVFIPNYSVSLAEVIIPANDINEQISTAGYEASGTSCMKFVMNGGLIVGTWDGANVEIAEEVGEENMFMFGAKAYEVAGIRANPIPISKDLAEVLAAIDNGMFGDASIHKFVIDQFRGGSDYYLVCRDFDGYVKIQEHIDSVWKNPQEWTTKCIRCVARMGKLS
;
A
#
# COMPACT_ATOMS: atom_id res chain seq x y z
N MET A 1 -14.69 18.84 0.20
CA MET A 1 -13.81 19.36 1.27
C MET A 1 -13.58 20.84 1.09
N THR A 2 -13.67 21.63 2.16
CA THR A 2 -13.30 23.05 2.14
C THR A 2 -11.78 23.23 2.06
N PRO A 3 -11.26 24.39 1.62
CA PRO A 3 -9.83 24.69 1.65
C PRO A 3 -9.21 24.49 3.04
N MET A 4 -9.94 24.84 4.11
CA MET A 4 -9.50 24.65 5.49
C MET A 4 -9.38 23.19 5.91
N GLN A 5 -10.23 22.30 5.36
CA GLN A 5 -10.10 20.86 5.56
C GLN A 5 -8.90 20.30 4.79
N ARG A 6 -8.62 20.81 3.58
CA ARG A 6 -7.44 20.41 2.78
C ARG A 6 -6.12 20.69 3.48
N MET A 7 -6.01 21.83 4.19
CA MET A 7 -4.80 22.17 4.96
C MET A 7 -4.48 21.21 6.11
N LYS A 8 -5.44 20.36 6.52
CA LYS A 8 -5.22 19.36 7.58
C LYS A 8 -4.72 18.01 7.04
N LEU A 9 -4.67 17.83 5.71
CA LEU A 9 -4.17 16.60 5.10
C LEU A 9 -2.65 16.58 5.09
N VAL A 10 -2.08 15.38 5.22
CA VAL A 10 -0.65 15.17 5.01
C VAL A 10 -0.41 15.02 3.51
N PRO A 11 0.44 15.87 2.89
CA PRO A 11 0.81 15.69 1.49
C PRO A 11 1.52 14.36 1.27
N ARG A 12 1.16 13.63 0.20
CA ARG A 12 1.74 12.31 -0.10
C ARG A 12 2.19 12.18 -1.55
N VAL A 13 3.27 11.46 -1.74
CA VAL A 13 3.68 10.93 -3.05
C VAL A 13 3.63 9.41 -2.97
N LYS A 14 2.71 8.77 -3.70
CA LYS A 14 2.61 7.31 -3.79
C LYS A 14 3.44 6.84 -4.99
N ILE A 15 4.57 6.20 -4.69
CA ILE A 15 5.51 5.70 -5.70
C ILE A 15 5.30 4.20 -5.88
N PHE A 16 5.00 3.80 -7.11
CA PHE A 16 4.92 2.42 -7.56
C PHE A 16 6.11 2.12 -8.47
N ALA A 17 6.67 0.93 -8.36
CA ALA A 17 7.73 0.46 -9.23
C ALA A 17 7.70 -1.06 -9.31
N GLY A 18 7.85 -1.62 -10.51
CA GLY A 18 7.80 -3.07 -10.70
C GLY A 18 7.68 -3.48 -12.16
N LYS A 19 7.57 -4.80 -12.38
CA LYS A 19 7.39 -5.40 -13.71
C LYS A 19 6.30 -6.44 -13.64
N ALA A 20 5.42 -6.45 -14.63
CA ALA A 20 4.49 -7.56 -14.86
C ALA A 20 5.12 -8.57 -15.81
N ALA A 21 4.91 -9.86 -15.55
CA ALA A 21 5.27 -10.90 -16.50
C ALA A 21 4.50 -10.73 -17.82
N ILE A 22 5.11 -11.15 -18.94
CA ILE A 22 4.55 -10.92 -20.28
C ILE A 22 3.15 -11.52 -20.44
N GLY A 23 2.90 -12.71 -19.89
CA GLY A 23 1.60 -13.39 -19.96
C GLY A 23 0.64 -13.07 -18.83
N TYR A 24 0.95 -12.11 -17.94
CA TYR A 24 0.11 -11.85 -16.76
C TYR A 24 -0.76 -10.61 -16.94
N ASP A 25 -1.90 -10.80 -17.60
CA ASP A 25 -2.80 -9.72 -17.99
C ASP A 25 -3.37 -8.96 -16.79
N MET A 26 -3.68 -9.64 -15.69
CA MET A 26 -4.13 -9.00 -14.44
C MET A 26 -3.10 -7.98 -13.92
N ALA A 27 -1.83 -8.38 -13.82
CA ALA A 27 -0.78 -7.46 -13.36
C ALA A 27 -0.56 -6.28 -14.32
N LYS A 28 -0.64 -6.51 -15.64
CA LYS A 28 -0.59 -5.43 -16.63
C LYS A 28 -1.78 -4.48 -16.49
N GLY A 29 -2.98 -5.01 -16.24
CA GLY A 29 -4.18 -4.25 -15.95
C GLY A 29 -4.03 -3.35 -14.73
N ILE A 30 -3.48 -3.90 -13.63
CA ILE A 30 -3.18 -3.14 -12.42
C ILE A 30 -2.19 -2.00 -12.70
N ILE A 31 -1.10 -2.27 -13.44
CA ILE A 31 -0.15 -1.21 -13.85
C ILE A 31 -0.85 -0.13 -14.69
N LYS A 32 -1.72 -0.52 -15.62
CA LYS A 32 -2.49 0.43 -16.43
C LYS A 32 -3.45 1.27 -15.58
N LEU A 33 -4.13 0.66 -14.60
CA LEU A 33 -5.00 1.37 -13.67
C LEU A 33 -4.21 2.38 -12.84
N ILE A 34 -3.06 1.99 -12.26
CA ILE A 34 -2.18 2.89 -11.50
C ILE A 34 -1.79 4.12 -12.34
N ASN A 35 -1.36 3.91 -13.59
CA ASN A 35 -0.99 5.03 -14.48
C ASN A 35 -2.20 5.92 -14.82
N SER A 36 -3.39 5.35 -15.00
CA SER A 36 -4.59 6.14 -15.32
C SER A 36 -5.07 6.97 -14.12
N VAL A 37 -4.92 6.42 -12.90
CA VAL A 37 -5.09 7.17 -11.65
C VAL A 37 -4.06 8.29 -11.54
N ALA A 38 -2.78 8.01 -11.84
CA ALA A 38 -1.73 9.02 -11.83
C ALA A 38 -2.00 10.18 -12.80
N ASP A 39 -2.42 9.88 -14.03
CA ASP A 39 -2.76 10.88 -15.03
C ASP A 39 -3.89 11.80 -14.54
N THR A 40 -4.91 11.24 -13.88
CA THR A 40 -6.04 12.00 -13.36
C THR A 40 -5.63 12.85 -12.15
N VAL A 41 -5.05 12.21 -11.14
CA VAL A 41 -4.70 12.86 -9.85
C VAL A 41 -3.63 13.93 -10.03
N ASN A 42 -2.59 13.66 -10.83
CA ASN A 42 -1.46 14.58 -10.94
C ASN A 42 -1.80 15.86 -11.71
N ASN A 43 -2.81 15.80 -12.58
CA ASN A 43 -3.26 16.93 -13.41
C ASN A 43 -4.48 17.67 -12.83
N ASP A 44 -5.06 17.21 -11.72
CA ASP A 44 -6.18 17.87 -11.06
C ASP A 44 -5.69 19.12 -10.26
N PRO A 45 -6.08 20.35 -10.66
CA PRO A 45 -5.69 21.57 -9.96
C PRO A 45 -6.23 21.64 -8.52
N GLU A 46 -7.34 20.98 -8.22
CA GLU A 46 -7.90 20.94 -6.87
C GLU A 46 -7.09 20.07 -5.91
N VAL A 47 -6.46 19.01 -6.43
CA VAL A 47 -5.53 18.15 -5.68
C VAL A 47 -4.19 18.87 -5.49
N GLY A 48 -3.68 19.50 -6.55
CA GLY A 48 -2.41 20.23 -6.50
C GLY A 48 -1.27 19.34 -5.99
N ASN A 49 -0.58 19.76 -4.93
CA ASN A 49 0.53 19.03 -4.31
C ASN A 49 0.12 18.20 -3.08
N LEU A 50 -1.17 18.04 -2.81
CA LEU A 50 -1.64 17.24 -1.68
C LEU A 50 -1.49 15.74 -1.93
N LEU A 51 -1.63 15.29 -3.18
CA LEU A 51 -1.41 13.91 -3.57
C LEU A 51 -0.76 13.86 -4.95
N LYS A 52 0.29 13.06 -5.07
CA LYS A 52 0.86 12.63 -6.35
C LYS A 52 0.96 11.11 -6.40
N VAL A 53 0.73 10.54 -7.58
CA VAL A 53 0.90 9.11 -7.85
C VAL A 53 1.89 8.96 -8.98
N VAL A 54 2.92 8.13 -8.80
CA VAL A 54 4.01 7.98 -9.77
C VAL A 54 4.28 6.50 -9.99
N PHE A 55 4.37 6.07 -11.24
CA PHE A 55 4.88 4.75 -11.60
C PHE A 55 6.27 4.89 -12.23
N ILE A 56 7.30 4.37 -11.57
CA ILE A 56 8.68 4.39 -12.08
C ILE A 56 8.89 3.14 -12.96
N PRO A 57 9.12 3.31 -14.28
CA PRO A 57 9.28 2.19 -15.18
C PRO A 57 10.61 1.48 -14.97
N ASN A 58 10.66 0.20 -15.38
CA ASN A 58 11.88 -0.62 -15.41
C ASN A 58 12.66 -0.68 -14.08
N TYR A 59 11.95 -0.88 -12.97
CA TYR A 59 12.56 -1.07 -11.65
C TYR A 59 13.73 -2.08 -11.70
N SER A 60 14.83 -1.69 -11.07
CA SER A 60 16.12 -2.40 -11.07
C SER A 60 16.89 -2.04 -9.81
N VAL A 61 18.03 -2.69 -9.57
CA VAL A 61 18.90 -2.40 -8.42
C VAL A 61 19.31 -0.93 -8.39
N SER A 62 19.74 -0.36 -9.53
CA SER A 62 20.15 1.05 -9.60
C SER A 62 19.03 2.03 -9.26
N LEU A 63 17.78 1.70 -9.61
CA LEU A 63 16.63 2.51 -9.16
C LEU A 63 16.32 2.29 -7.69
N ALA A 64 16.47 1.06 -7.19
CA ALA A 64 16.28 0.74 -5.78
C ALA A 64 17.27 1.51 -4.88
N GLU A 65 18.52 1.68 -5.30
CA GLU A 65 19.54 2.47 -4.59
C GLU A 65 19.15 3.94 -4.42
N VAL A 66 18.27 4.48 -5.28
CA VAL A 66 17.74 5.85 -5.17
C VAL A 66 16.42 5.87 -4.39
N ILE A 67 15.53 4.92 -4.66
CA ILE A 67 14.18 4.89 -4.08
C ILE A 67 14.23 4.51 -2.59
N ILE A 68 15.03 3.52 -2.22
CA ILE A 68 15.05 2.96 -0.86
C ILE A 68 15.47 4.00 0.18
N PRO A 69 16.57 4.76 0.01
CA PRO A 69 16.97 5.77 1.00
C PRO A 69 16.03 6.98 1.09
N ALA A 70 15.20 7.22 0.06
CA ALA A 70 14.28 8.35 0.00
C ALA A 70 12.90 8.04 0.59
N ASN A 71 12.69 6.83 1.12
CA ASN A 71 11.38 6.31 1.49
C ASN A 71 11.01 6.59 2.95
N ASP A 72 9.87 7.23 3.16
CA ASP A 72 9.24 7.36 4.48
C ASP A 72 8.45 6.11 4.90
N ILE A 73 7.60 5.59 4.01
CA ILE A 73 6.73 4.43 4.24
C ILE A 73 6.91 3.41 3.13
N ASN A 74 7.25 2.17 3.49
CA ASN A 74 7.27 1.05 2.55
C ASN A 74 6.08 0.11 2.78
N GLU A 75 5.34 -0.17 1.70
CA GLU A 75 4.12 -0.98 1.70
C GLU A 75 4.49 -2.46 1.50
N GLN A 76 4.31 -3.28 2.54
CA GLN A 76 4.56 -4.73 2.57
C GLN A 76 3.24 -5.48 2.82
N ILE A 77 2.33 -5.36 1.85
CA ILE A 77 0.88 -5.60 2.05
C ILE A 77 0.35 -6.86 1.37
N SER A 78 1.20 -7.88 1.21
CA SER A 78 0.83 -9.19 0.66
C SER A 78 -0.30 -9.82 1.49
N THR A 79 -1.22 -10.57 0.87
CA THR A 79 -2.19 -11.39 1.62
C THR A 79 -1.42 -12.33 2.55
N ALA A 80 -1.75 -12.37 3.83
CA ALA A 80 -0.99 -13.16 4.80
C ALA A 80 -0.84 -14.64 4.39
N GLY A 81 0.37 -15.18 4.52
CA GLY A 81 0.75 -16.53 4.11
C GLY A 81 1.24 -16.65 2.66
N TYR A 82 1.42 -15.56 1.91
CA TYR A 82 1.91 -15.60 0.52
C TYR A 82 3.36 -15.18 0.37
N GLU A 83 3.86 -14.32 1.25
CA GLU A 83 5.24 -13.86 1.25
C GLU A 83 6.08 -14.72 2.19
N ALA A 84 7.05 -15.44 1.63
CA ALA A 84 7.93 -16.29 2.43
C ALA A 84 8.90 -15.47 3.30
N SER A 85 9.38 -14.32 2.80
CA SER A 85 10.30 -13.45 3.53
C SER A 85 10.20 -12.02 2.99
N GLY A 86 10.75 -11.78 1.80
CA GLY A 86 10.91 -10.42 1.26
C GLY A 86 12.18 -9.77 1.80
N THR A 87 13.07 -9.30 0.92
CA THR A 87 14.33 -8.64 1.33
C THR A 87 14.30 -7.12 1.17
N SER A 88 13.34 -6.59 0.42
CA SER A 88 13.17 -5.13 0.27
C SER A 88 12.71 -4.47 1.56
N CYS A 89 11.82 -5.11 2.32
CA CYS A 89 11.36 -4.61 3.62
C CYS A 89 12.54 -4.31 4.55
N MET A 90 13.51 -5.22 4.62
CA MET A 90 14.73 -5.05 5.42
C MET A 90 15.54 -3.83 4.97
N LYS A 91 15.73 -3.67 3.65
CA LYS A 91 16.49 -2.54 3.08
C LYS A 91 15.82 -1.20 3.39
N PHE A 92 14.50 -1.12 3.26
CA PHE A 92 13.74 0.09 3.61
C PHE A 92 13.89 0.44 5.09
N VAL A 93 13.73 -0.55 5.97
CA VAL A 93 13.85 -0.32 7.41
C VAL A 93 15.26 0.09 7.81
N MET A 94 16.30 -0.52 7.23
CA MET A 94 17.70 -0.13 7.46
C MET A 94 18.00 1.31 7.02
N ASN A 95 17.20 1.88 6.10
CA ASN A 95 17.31 3.26 5.65
C ASN A 95 16.34 4.22 6.36
N GLY A 96 15.68 3.78 7.44
CA GLY A 96 14.79 4.63 8.24
C GLY A 96 13.33 4.67 7.78
N GLY A 97 12.98 3.95 6.71
CA GLY A 97 11.60 3.80 6.27
C GLY A 97 10.79 2.91 7.23
N LEU A 98 9.56 3.33 7.57
CA LEU A 98 8.66 2.52 8.40
C LEU A 98 7.82 1.58 7.53
N ILE A 99 7.47 0.42 8.07
CA ILE A 99 6.65 -0.58 7.37
C ILE A 99 5.17 -0.31 7.64
N VAL A 100 4.40 -0.31 6.56
CA VAL A 100 2.97 -0.61 6.60
C VAL A 100 2.80 -2.00 6.03
N GLY A 101 2.28 -2.93 6.81
CA GLY A 101 2.31 -4.32 6.38
C GLY A 101 1.25 -5.21 6.99
N THR A 102 1.07 -6.35 6.35
CA THR A 102 0.27 -7.46 6.84
C THR A 102 1.12 -8.38 7.71
N TRP A 103 0.46 -9.26 8.47
CA TRP A 103 1.09 -10.28 9.31
C TRP A 103 1.64 -11.44 8.48
N ASP A 104 2.62 -11.14 7.63
CA ASP A 104 3.20 -12.06 6.65
C ASP A 104 4.73 -11.97 6.55
N GLY A 105 5.37 -13.07 6.15
CA GLY A 105 6.80 -13.13 5.84
C GLY A 105 7.72 -12.43 6.86
N ALA A 106 8.69 -11.68 6.34
CA ALA A 106 9.66 -10.97 7.16
C ALA A 106 9.06 -9.81 7.97
N ASN A 107 7.82 -9.37 7.70
CA ASN A 107 7.19 -8.35 8.54
C ASN A 107 7.01 -8.85 9.98
N VAL A 108 6.70 -10.14 10.16
CA VAL A 108 6.54 -10.74 11.49
C VAL A 108 7.86 -10.75 12.24
N GLU A 109 8.93 -11.22 11.58
CA GLU A 109 10.28 -11.23 12.16
C GLU A 109 10.77 -9.81 12.48
N ILE A 110 10.54 -8.84 11.58
CA ILE A 110 10.90 -7.45 11.83
C ILE A 110 10.11 -6.89 13.01
N ALA A 111 8.81 -7.18 13.13
CA ALA A 111 8.00 -6.72 14.26
C ALA A 111 8.51 -7.25 15.61
N GLU A 112 8.98 -8.50 15.64
CA GLU A 112 9.60 -9.10 16.83
C GLU A 112 10.90 -8.38 17.23
N GLU A 113 11.73 -8.00 16.26
CA GLU A 113 13.00 -7.34 16.51
C GLU A 113 12.83 -5.84 16.84
N VAL A 114 12.07 -5.11 16.04
CA VAL A 114 11.93 -3.66 16.17
C VAL A 114 10.87 -3.26 17.20
N GLY A 115 9.96 -4.15 17.54
CA GLY A 115 8.77 -3.90 18.36
C GLY A 115 7.58 -3.47 17.50
N GLU A 116 6.45 -4.16 17.65
CA GLU A 116 5.20 -3.92 16.92
C GLU A 116 4.76 -2.46 16.99
N GLU A 117 5.00 -1.76 18.11
CA GLU A 117 4.64 -0.37 18.28
C GLU A 117 5.36 0.60 17.31
N ASN A 118 6.44 0.15 16.67
CA ASN A 118 7.20 0.92 15.70
C ASN A 118 6.82 0.58 14.23
N MET A 119 5.85 -0.31 14.02
CA MET A 119 5.31 -0.68 12.70
C MET A 119 3.82 -0.34 12.59
N PHE A 120 3.33 -0.31 11.34
CA PHE A 120 1.92 -0.05 11.03
C PHE A 120 1.27 -1.32 10.46
N MET A 121 0.84 -2.21 11.36
CA MET A 121 0.33 -3.54 11.00
C MET A 121 -1.19 -3.56 10.83
N PHE A 122 -1.70 -4.29 9.83
CA PHE A 122 -3.14 -4.50 9.61
C PHE A 122 -3.44 -5.85 8.98
N GLY A 123 -4.75 -6.09 8.78
CA GLY A 123 -5.27 -7.17 7.96
C GLY A 123 -5.37 -8.51 8.70
N ALA A 124 -5.83 -9.52 7.96
CA ALA A 124 -5.97 -10.88 8.45
C ALA A 124 -4.60 -11.53 8.76
N LYS A 125 -4.58 -12.44 9.72
CA LYS A 125 -3.43 -13.33 9.97
C LYS A 125 -3.52 -14.56 9.06
N ALA A 126 -2.37 -15.17 8.77
CA ALA A 126 -2.29 -16.30 7.83
C ALA A 126 -3.24 -17.47 8.17
N TYR A 127 -3.43 -17.78 9.46
CA TYR A 127 -4.33 -18.85 9.91
C TYR A 127 -5.83 -18.54 9.70
N GLU A 128 -6.20 -17.27 9.50
CA GLU A 128 -7.58 -16.82 9.30
C GLU A 128 -8.00 -16.90 7.82
N VAL A 129 -7.03 -16.88 6.89
CA VAL A 129 -7.25 -16.74 5.44
C VAL A 129 -8.16 -17.82 4.87
N ALA A 130 -7.94 -19.08 5.24
CA ALA A 130 -8.77 -20.19 4.76
C ALA A 130 -10.24 -20.04 5.20
N GLY A 131 -10.47 -19.60 6.44
CA GLY A 131 -11.82 -19.37 6.96
C GLY A 131 -12.52 -18.19 6.29
N ILE A 132 -11.78 -17.11 6.00
CA ILE A 132 -12.28 -15.94 5.29
C ILE A 132 -12.64 -16.29 3.84
N ARG A 133 -11.84 -17.13 3.16
CA ARG A 133 -12.18 -17.60 1.81
C ARG A 133 -13.42 -18.47 1.78
N ALA A 134 -13.64 -19.29 2.81
CA ALA A 134 -14.85 -20.09 2.94
C ALA A 134 -16.09 -19.22 3.22
N ASN A 135 -15.92 -18.05 3.86
CA ASN A 135 -16.99 -17.11 4.17
C ASN A 135 -16.55 -15.68 3.83
N PRO A 136 -16.55 -15.30 2.53
CA PRO A 136 -16.03 -14.01 2.08
C PRO A 136 -16.75 -12.82 2.72
N ILE A 137 -15.98 -11.77 3.01
CA ILE A 137 -16.53 -10.51 3.54
C ILE A 137 -17.11 -9.69 2.39
N PRO A 138 -18.33 -9.14 2.53
CA PRO A 138 -18.92 -8.30 1.50
C PRO A 138 -18.12 -6.99 1.32
N ILE A 139 -18.24 -6.40 0.13
CA ILE A 139 -17.65 -5.10 -0.19
C ILE A 139 -18.16 -4.05 0.80
N SER A 140 -17.24 -3.35 1.48
CA SER A 140 -17.59 -2.24 2.37
C SER A 140 -18.15 -1.06 1.60
N LYS A 141 -18.85 -0.14 2.28
CA LYS A 141 -19.41 1.06 1.63
C LYS A 141 -18.32 1.87 0.92
N ASP A 142 -17.20 2.10 1.60
CA ASP A 142 -16.11 2.93 1.08
C ASP A 142 -15.43 2.26 -0.13
N LEU A 143 -15.23 0.93 -0.08
CA LEU A 143 -14.73 0.20 -1.24
C LEU A 143 -15.73 0.25 -2.40
N ALA A 144 -17.04 0.15 -2.14
CA ALA A 144 -18.06 0.26 -3.18
C ALA A 144 -18.02 1.63 -3.88
N GLU A 145 -17.79 2.72 -3.15
CA GLU A 145 -17.61 4.06 -3.71
C GLU A 145 -16.36 4.16 -4.61
N VAL A 146 -15.24 3.58 -4.18
CA VAL A 146 -14.01 3.50 -4.99
C VAL A 146 -14.25 2.72 -6.28
N LEU A 147 -14.88 1.55 -6.19
CA LEU A 147 -15.18 0.71 -7.34
C LEU A 147 -16.16 1.38 -8.31
N ALA A 148 -17.15 2.12 -7.78
CA ALA A 148 -18.09 2.91 -8.59
C ALA A 148 -17.39 4.07 -9.30
N ALA A 149 -16.43 4.75 -8.67
CA ALA A 149 -15.66 5.81 -9.33
C ALA A 149 -14.86 5.26 -10.53
N ILE A 150 -14.26 4.07 -10.40
CA ILE A 150 -13.56 3.40 -11.49
C ILE A 150 -14.54 3.02 -12.62
N ASP A 151 -15.68 2.40 -12.29
CA ASP A 151 -16.73 2.03 -13.26
C ASP A 151 -17.33 3.22 -14.01
N ASN A 152 -17.47 4.36 -13.33
CA ASN A 152 -18.05 5.57 -13.91
C ASN A 152 -17.04 6.36 -14.78
N GLY A 153 -15.84 5.82 -14.99
CA GLY A 153 -14.84 6.39 -15.89
C GLY A 153 -14.05 7.55 -15.29
N MET A 154 -13.98 7.68 -13.97
CA MET A 154 -13.17 8.73 -13.31
C MET A 154 -11.70 8.68 -13.73
N PHE A 155 -11.18 7.49 -14.06
CA PHE A 155 -9.79 7.25 -14.44
C PHE A 155 -9.65 6.79 -15.91
N GLY A 156 -10.45 7.37 -16.80
CA GLY A 156 -10.47 7.07 -18.23
C GLY A 156 -11.53 6.04 -18.63
N ASP A 157 -11.29 5.32 -19.74
CA ASP A 157 -12.25 4.32 -20.24
C ASP A 157 -12.41 3.16 -19.26
N ALA A 158 -13.59 3.08 -18.63
CA ALA A 158 -13.94 2.07 -17.64
C ALA A 158 -13.85 0.64 -18.19
N SER A 159 -14.06 0.43 -19.50
CA SER A 159 -14.00 -0.90 -20.11
C SER A 159 -12.61 -1.54 -20.00
N ILE A 160 -11.55 -0.71 -19.95
CA ILE A 160 -10.16 -1.15 -19.82
C ILE A 160 -9.87 -1.64 -18.39
N HIS A 161 -10.53 -1.07 -17.38
CA HIS A 161 -10.25 -1.37 -15.97
C HIS A 161 -11.21 -2.40 -15.37
N LYS A 162 -12.35 -2.63 -16.02
CA LYS A 162 -13.44 -3.48 -15.53
C LYS A 162 -12.98 -4.87 -15.09
N PHE A 163 -12.12 -5.53 -15.88
CA PHE A 163 -11.63 -6.87 -15.54
C PHE A 163 -10.76 -6.91 -14.29
N VAL A 164 -10.11 -5.80 -13.92
CA VAL A 164 -9.30 -5.69 -12.70
C VAL A 164 -10.19 -5.62 -11.46
N ILE A 165 -11.34 -4.94 -11.55
CA ILE A 165 -12.21 -4.70 -10.39
C ILE A 165 -13.38 -5.69 -10.26
N ASP A 166 -13.76 -6.36 -11.34
CA ASP A 166 -14.90 -7.31 -11.31
C ASP A 166 -14.63 -8.54 -10.42
N GLN A 167 -13.36 -8.86 -10.14
CA GLN A 167 -12.98 -9.95 -9.22
C GLN A 167 -13.53 -9.77 -7.79
N PHE A 168 -13.85 -8.54 -7.39
CA PHE A 168 -14.40 -8.23 -6.06
C PHE A 168 -15.92 -8.45 -6.00
N ARG A 169 -16.63 -8.37 -7.12
CA ARG A 169 -18.10 -8.36 -7.20
C ARG A 169 -18.73 -9.74 -7.36
N GLY A 170 -17.92 -10.77 -7.65
CA GLY A 170 -18.35 -12.15 -7.87
C GLY A 170 -18.00 -13.12 -6.74
N GLY A 171 -17.52 -12.61 -5.60
CA GLY A 171 -17.26 -13.43 -4.40
C GLY A 171 -15.98 -14.26 -4.43
N SER A 172 -15.11 -14.12 -5.44
CA SER A 172 -13.82 -14.82 -5.43
C SER A 172 -12.80 -14.18 -4.51
N ASP A 173 -12.74 -12.82 -4.44
CA ASP A 173 -11.77 -11.97 -3.71
C ASP A 173 -10.63 -12.74 -3.02
N TYR A 174 -9.84 -13.43 -3.85
CA TYR A 174 -9.03 -14.54 -3.34
C TYR A 174 -7.86 -14.03 -2.49
N TYR A 175 -7.48 -12.78 -2.73
CA TYR A 175 -6.42 -12.06 -2.03
C TYR A 175 -6.96 -11.14 -0.92
N LEU A 176 -8.25 -11.29 -0.55
CA LEU A 176 -8.85 -10.69 0.65
C LEU A 176 -8.85 -9.15 0.65
N VAL A 177 -8.90 -8.53 -0.53
CA VAL A 177 -8.91 -7.07 -0.64
C VAL A 177 -10.14 -6.49 0.04
N CYS A 178 -11.32 -7.08 -0.15
CA CYS A 178 -12.56 -6.65 0.51
C CYS A 178 -12.46 -6.77 2.03
N ARG A 179 -11.80 -7.82 2.53
CA ARG A 179 -11.62 -8.04 3.97
C ARG A 179 -10.68 -7.00 4.58
N ASP A 180 -9.57 -6.70 3.92
CA ASP A 180 -8.48 -5.92 4.50
C ASP A 180 -8.58 -4.41 4.19
N PHE A 181 -9.41 -4.00 3.23
CA PHE A 181 -9.55 -2.61 2.78
C PHE A 181 -9.80 -1.61 3.92
N ASP A 182 -10.83 -1.82 4.74
CA ASP A 182 -11.18 -0.87 5.82
C ASP A 182 -10.07 -0.81 6.89
N GLY A 183 -9.37 -1.92 7.12
CA GLY A 183 -8.22 -1.98 8.02
C GLY A 183 -7.03 -1.18 7.47
N TYR A 184 -6.77 -1.32 6.18
CA TYR A 184 -5.74 -0.56 5.48
C TYR A 184 -6.00 0.95 5.53
N VAL A 185 -7.24 1.38 5.24
CA VAL A 185 -7.63 2.81 5.29
C VAL A 185 -7.38 3.38 6.69
N LYS A 186 -7.81 2.69 7.74
CA LYS A 186 -7.58 3.11 9.14
C LYS A 186 -6.10 3.20 9.49
N ILE A 187 -5.27 2.29 8.99
CA ILE A 187 -3.83 2.38 9.20
C ILE A 187 -3.23 3.58 8.45
N GLN A 188 -3.68 3.89 7.24
CA GLN A 188 -3.22 5.09 6.54
C GLN A 188 -3.59 6.38 7.29
N GLU A 189 -4.76 6.44 7.94
CA GLU A 189 -5.15 7.54 8.82
C GLU A 189 -4.25 7.63 10.07
N HIS A 190 -3.89 6.50 10.66
CA HIS A 190 -2.96 6.44 11.79
C HIS A 190 -1.56 6.92 11.40
N ILE A 191 -1.06 6.56 10.22
CA ILE A 191 0.21 7.09 9.70
C ILE A 191 0.15 8.62 9.60
N ASP A 192 -0.95 9.18 9.09
CA ASP A 192 -1.10 10.64 8.99
C ASP A 192 -1.08 11.32 10.36
N SER A 193 -1.59 10.68 11.41
CA SER A 193 -1.55 11.24 12.75
C SER A 193 -0.14 11.19 13.35
N VAL A 194 0.59 10.09 13.17
CA VAL A 194 1.98 9.95 13.63
C VAL A 194 2.93 10.86 12.84
N TRP A 195 2.73 11.01 11.53
CA TRP A 195 3.52 11.92 10.68
C TRP A 195 3.46 13.37 11.15
N LYS A 196 2.29 13.80 11.67
CA LYS A 196 2.11 15.14 12.26
C LYS A 196 2.85 15.33 13.59
N ASN A 197 3.44 14.27 14.14
CA ASN A 197 4.31 14.29 15.31
C ASN A 197 5.77 13.91 14.91
N PRO A 198 6.58 14.87 14.44
CA PRO A 198 7.92 14.57 13.92
C PRO A 198 8.85 13.90 14.92
N GLN A 199 8.69 14.19 16.23
CA GLN A 199 9.49 13.56 17.27
C GLN A 199 9.17 12.07 17.40
N GLU A 200 7.89 11.73 17.41
CA GLU A 200 7.45 10.33 17.45
C GLU A 200 7.84 9.59 16.18
N TRP A 201 7.60 10.18 15.01
CA TRP A 201 8.00 9.62 13.72
C TRP A 201 9.49 9.28 13.69
N THR A 202 10.34 10.27 13.99
CA THR A 202 11.80 10.11 14.02
C THR A 202 12.25 9.07 15.04
N THR A 203 11.59 9.02 16.21
CA THR A 203 11.89 8.00 17.23
C THR A 203 11.60 6.59 16.73
N LYS A 204 10.47 6.38 16.03
CA LYS A 204 10.16 5.10 15.40
C LYS A 204 11.21 4.73 14.36
N CYS A 205 11.56 5.65 13.45
CA CYS A 205 12.58 5.41 12.42
C CYS A 205 13.92 4.94 13.02
N ILE A 206 14.43 5.67 14.02
CA ILE A 206 15.71 5.35 14.69
C ILE A 206 15.64 3.99 15.38
N ARG A 207 14.55 3.69 16.08
CA ARG A 207 14.38 2.40 16.78
C ARG A 207 14.36 1.24 15.80
N CYS A 208 13.65 1.39 14.68
CA CYS A 208 13.62 0.37 13.65
C CYS A 208 15.03 0.14 13.09
N VAL A 209 15.73 1.17 12.63
CA VAL A 209 17.10 1.05 12.12
C VAL A 209 18.04 0.37 13.13
N ALA A 210 18.02 0.81 14.39
CA ALA A 210 18.92 0.33 15.44
C ALA A 210 18.71 -1.16 15.80
N ARG A 211 17.56 -1.74 15.46
CA ARG A 211 17.17 -3.11 15.81
C ARG A 211 17.22 -4.08 14.62
N MET A 212 17.67 -3.65 13.45
CA MET A 212 17.79 -4.51 12.26
C MET A 212 19.03 -5.42 12.24
N GLY A 213 19.87 -5.41 13.28
CA GLY A 213 21.18 -6.10 13.28
C GLY A 213 21.13 -7.61 13.05
N LYS A 214 20.03 -8.28 13.43
CA LYS A 214 19.81 -9.73 13.21
C LYS A 214 19.61 -10.08 11.72
N LEU A 215 19.21 -9.10 10.91
CA LEU A 215 18.84 -9.28 9.51
C LEU A 215 19.97 -8.86 8.55
N SER A 216 21.21 -8.77 9.07
CA SER A 216 22.45 -8.49 8.33
C SER A 216 23.16 -9.76 7.85
#